data_AF-A0A6A4RJP5-F1
#
_entry.id   AF-A0A6A4RJP5-F1
#
_cell.length_a   1.000
_cell.length_b   1.000
_cell.length_c   1.000
_cell.angle_alpha   90.00
_cell.angle_beta   90.00
_cell.angle_gamma   90.00
#
_symmetry.space_group_name_H-M   'P 1'
#
loop_
_entity.id
_entity.type
_entity.pdbx_description
1 polymer ?
#
loop_
_entity_poly.entity_id
_entity_poly.type
_entity_poly.pdbx_seq_one_letter_code
_entity_poly.pdbx_strand_id
1 'polypeptide(L)'
;QWHHIENLDLQLLFVVGFTVFLANCVDYDILFANKFVNHTDSSKVTLPDAFLPVNVCSARIQDNNAFVIFVLIISGVFWLHRLVKFIYNVCCYWEIRSFYINALKMNMSELPYATWQEVQARIVEIQKEHQICIHKKELTELDIYHRILRFKNYMVAMVNKSLLPVRFRLPVFGDCVFYTRGLKYNFELIFFWGPGSLFENEWSLKPEYKRGGNRLELADRLASRILWIGIANLLLCPVILVWQILYAFFSYTEVIKREPGSLGARCWSLYGRCYLRHFNELDHELMSRLSKGYKAASKYMNCFLSPLLTVVAKNVAFFAGSLLAVLIALTIYDEDVLAVEHVLSSVTLLGVCITVCRSFIPDKHMVFCPEQLLRVILAHIHYMPDHWQGNAHRYETRDQFSQLFQYKAVFILEELLSPVVTPIILIFCLRRKSLEIIDFFRNFTVEVIGVGDTCSFAQMDIRQHGHPA
;
A
#
# COMPACT_ATOMS: atom_id res chain seq x y z
N GLN A 1 -0.44 -9.98 -10.32
CA GLN A 1 -0.94 -8.62 -10.67
C GLN A 1 -2.38 -8.65 -11.19
N TRP A 2 -2.78 -9.63 -11.99
CA TRP A 2 -4.15 -9.82 -12.51
C TRP A 2 -5.28 -9.82 -11.46
N HIS A 3 -5.17 -10.64 -10.40
CA HIS A 3 -6.16 -10.64 -9.31
C HIS A 3 -6.31 -9.30 -8.59
N HIS A 4 -5.33 -8.39 -8.68
CA HIS A 4 -5.46 -7.05 -8.12
C HIS A 4 -6.10 -6.05 -9.08
N ILE A 5 -6.01 -6.25 -10.40
CA ILE A 5 -6.54 -5.29 -11.39
C ILE A 5 -8.03 -5.54 -11.63
N GLU A 6 -8.44 -6.78 -11.92
CA GLU A 6 -9.86 -7.15 -12.15
C GLU A 6 -10.73 -6.87 -10.92
N ASN A 7 -10.25 -7.28 -9.74
CA ASN A 7 -10.96 -6.99 -8.49
C ASN A 7 -11.11 -5.49 -8.26
N LEU A 8 -10.12 -4.66 -8.62
CA LEU A 8 -10.22 -3.21 -8.40
C LEU A 8 -11.20 -2.51 -9.35
N ASP A 9 -11.50 -3.05 -10.54
CA ASP A 9 -12.44 -2.43 -11.49
C ASP A 9 -13.90 -2.69 -11.09
N LEU A 10 -14.21 -3.92 -10.68
CA LEU A 10 -15.52 -4.26 -10.10
C LEU A 10 -15.73 -3.60 -8.74
N GLN A 11 -14.69 -3.56 -7.90
CA GLN A 11 -14.74 -2.87 -6.61
C GLN A 11 -15.00 -1.37 -6.78
N LEU A 12 -14.40 -0.70 -7.77
CA LEU A 12 -14.66 0.71 -8.05
C LEU A 12 -16.13 0.94 -8.38
N LEU A 13 -16.69 0.17 -9.31
CA LEU A 13 -18.09 0.29 -9.71
C LEU A 13 -19.03 0.03 -8.54
N PHE A 14 -18.76 -1.03 -7.76
CA PHE A 14 -19.55 -1.37 -6.59
C PHE A 14 -19.50 -0.28 -5.51
N VAL A 15 -18.31 0.20 -5.15
CA VAL A 15 -18.13 1.23 -4.11
C VAL A 15 -18.83 2.53 -4.50
N VAL A 16 -18.63 3.00 -5.73
CA VAL A 16 -19.26 4.24 -6.22
C VAL A 16 -20.78 4.08 -6.32
N GLY A 17 -21.25 3.00 -6.97
CA GLY A 17 -22.68 2.75 -7.16
C GLY A 17 -23.42 2.56 -5.84
N PHE A 18 -22.85 1.78 -4.92
CA PHE A 18 -23.44 1.54 -3.61
C PHE A 18 -23.46 2.80 -2.74
N THR A 19 -22.41 3.62 -2.79
CA THR A 19 -22.38 4.90 -2.05
C THR A 19 -23.43 5.87 -2.58
N VAL A 20 -23.57 5.99 -3.90
CA VAL A 20 -24.60 6.84 -4.53
C VAL A 20 -26.00 6.34 -4.20
N PHE A 21 -26.21 5.02 -4.20
CA PHE A 21 -27.47 4.39 -3.80
C PHE A 21 -27.83 4.70 -2.35
N LEU A 22 -26.90 4.50 -1.40
CA LEU A 22 -27.13 4.81 0.02
C LEU A 22 -27.43 6.29 0.24
N ALA A 23 -26.73 7.19 -0.46
CA ALA A 23 -26.90 8.62 -0.28
C ALA A 23 -28.21 9.18 -0.87
N ASN A 24 -28.77 8.57 -1.92
CA ASN A 24 -29.88 9.16 -2.68
C ASN A 24 -31.14 8.30 -2.77
N CYS A 25 -31.02 6.97 -2.77
CA CYS A 25 -32.15 6.07 -3.00
C CYS A 25 -32.76 5.46 -1.71
N VAL A 26 -32.16 5.70 -0.55
CA VAL A 26 -32.65 5.16 0.74
C VAL A 26 -33.36 6.27 1.52
N ASP A 27 -34.61 6.01 1.91
CA ASP A 27 -35.36 6.85 2.84
C ASP A 27 -35.05 6.43 4.28
N TYR A 28 -34.13 7.15 4.91
CA TYR A 28 -33.71 6.88 6.29
C TYR A 28 -34.81 7.18 7.31
N ASP A 29 -35.82 8.00 7.00
CA ASP A 29 -36.90 8.31 7.94
C ASP A 29 -37.85 7.11 8.09
N ILE A 30 -38.08 6.36 7.01
CA ILE A 30 -38.81 5.08 7.05
C ILE A 30 -37.95 4.01 7.74
N LEU A 31 -36.66 3.93 7.42
CA LEU A 31 -35.75 2.92 7.97
C LEU A 31 -35.53 3.06 9.48
N PHE A 32 -35.47 4.30 9.99
CA PHE A 32 -35.32 4.59 11.43
C PHE A 32 -36.67 4.70 12.16
N ALA A 33 -37.77 4.37 11.51
CA ALA A 33 -39.13 4.43 12.05
C ALA A 33 -39.57 5.84 12.53
N ASN A 34 -38.96 6.90 11.98
CA ASN A 34 -39.43 8.29 12.17
C ASN A 34 -40.72 8.54 11.40
N LYS A 35 -40.95 7.79 10.32
CA LYS A 35 -42.15 7.86 9.47
C LYS A 35 -42.82 6.49 9.39
N PHE A 36 -44.07 6.42 9.82
CA PHE A 36 -44.87 5.20 9.72
C PHE A 36 -45.32 4.97 8.27
N VAL A 37 -45.11 3.75 7.77
CA VAL A 37 -45.71 3.30 6.51
C VAL A 37 -47.07 2.72 6.84
N ASN A 38 -48.12 3.28 6.23
CA ASN A 38 -49.49 2.80 6.39
C ASN A 38 -49.66 1.49 5.60
N HIS A 39 -49.19 0.38 6.16
CA HIS A 39 -49.64 -0.94 5.73
C HIS A 39 -50.97 -1.22 6.45
N THR A 40 -52.02 -1.50 5.69
CA THR A 40 -53.39 -1.72 6.20
C THR A 40 -53.53 -2.98 7.05
N ASP A 41 -52.55 -3.89 7.00
CA ASP A 41 -52.48 -5.07 7.84
C ASP A 41 -51.07 -5.21 8.43
N SER A 42 -51.01 -5.47 9.74
CA SER A 42 -49.80 -5.57 10.56
C SER A 42 -48.65 -6.28 9.84
N SER A 43 -47.57 -5.57 9.51
CA SER A 43 -46.29 -6.21 9.23
C SER A 43 -45.14 -5.23 9.38
N LYS A 44 -44.07 -5.72 10.00
CA LYS A 44 -42.84 -4.99 10.29
C LYS A 44 -42.32 -4.28 9.03
N VAL A 45 -41.78 -3.07 9.17
CA VAL A 45 -41.14 -2.32 8.08
C VAL A 45 -40.11 -3.23 7.40
N THR A 46 -40.28 -3.47 6.10
CA THR A 46 -39.36 -4.31 5.32
C THR A 46 -38.28 -3.44 4.67
N LEU A 47 -37.10 -4.00 4.39
CA LEU A 47 -36.02 -3.26 3.72
C LEU A 47 -36.43 -2.62 2.38
N PRO A 48 -37.23 -3.29 1.51
CA PRO A 48 -37.71 -2.67 0.27
C PRO A 48 -38.61 -1.45 0.49
N ASP A 49 -39.31 -1.33 1.63
CA ASP A 49 -40.18 -0.18 1.91
C ASP A 49 -39.36 1.11 2.09
N ALA A 50 -38.09 0.99 2.49
CA ALA A 50 -37.17 2.13 2.61
C ALA A 50 -36.49 2.49 1.27
N PHE A 51 -36.65 1.68 0.22
CA PHE A 51 -36.05 1.95 -1.08
C PHE A 51 -37.00 2.77 -1.94
N LEU A 52 -36.52 3.93 -2.40
CA LEU A 52 -37.30 4.78 -3.27
C LEU A 52 -37.49 4.13 -4.65
N PRO A 53 -38.66 4.33 -5.30
CA PRO A 53 -38.87 3.89 -6.67
C PRO A 53 -37.80 4.46 -7.60
N VAL A 54 -37.40 3.68 -8.61
CA VAL A 54 -36.29 4.03 -9.52
C VAL A 54 -36.48 5.41 -10.16
N ASN A 55 -37.70 5.77 -10.56
CA ASN A 55 -38.01 7.06 -11.18
C ASN A 55 -37.80 8.25 -10.23
N VAL A 56 -38.10 8.06 -8.94
CA VAL A 56 -37.90 9.10 -7.92
C VAL A 56 -36.43 9.20 -7.54
N CYS A 57 -35.72 8.06 -7.45
CA CYS A 57 -34.29 8.11 -7.18
C CYS A 57 -33.50 8.74 -8.34
N SER A 58 -33.80 8.40 -9.60
CA SER A 58 -33.13 9.01 -10.75
C SER A 58 -33.38 10.51 -10.83
N ALA A 59 -34.62 10.96 -10.60
CA ALA A 59 -34.96 12.38 -10.51
C ALA A 59 -34.18 13.07 -9.37
N ARG A 60 -34.12 12.47 -8.17
CA ARG A 60 -33.37 13.04 -7.04
C ARG A 60 -31.87 13.15 -7.32
N ILE A 61 -31.28 12.18 -8.02
CA ILE A 61 -29.87 12.24 -8.43
C ILE A 61 -29.66 13.37 -9.45
N GLN A 62 -30.59 13.56 -10.38
CA GLN A 62 -30.51 14.59 -11.42
C GLN A 62 -30.77 16.01 -10.90
N ASP A 63 -31.78 16.18 -10.06
CA ASP A 63 -32.32 17.49 -9.67
C ASP A 63 -31.58 18.10 -8.46
N ASN A 64 -31.15 17.30 -7.48
CA ASN A 64 -30.67 17.81 -6.20
C ASN A 64 -29.15 17.83 -6.01
N ASN A 65 -28.36 17.13 -6.85
CA ASN A 65 -26.95 16.88 -6.53
C ASN A 65 -25.98 17.04 -7.72
N ALA A 66 -25.76 18.28 -8.19
CA ALA A 66 -24.72 18.61 -9.17
C ALA A 66 -23.33 18.05 -8.81
N PHE A 67 -23.01 18.02 -7.50
CA PHE A 67 -21.77 17.41 -6.99
C PHE A 67 -21.71 15.89 -7.21
N VAL A 68 -22.82 15.16 -6.98
CA VAL A 68 -22.86 13.71 -7.21
C VAL A 68 -22.73 13.41 -8.69
N ILE A 69 -23.39 14.17 -9.56
CA ILE A 69 -23.25 14.05 -11.02
C ILE A 69 -21.79 14.27 -11.44
N PHE A 70 -21.14 15.31 -10.93
CA PHE A 70 -19.72 15.58 -11.20
C PHE A 70 -18.81 14.41 -10.77
N VAL A 71 -19.01 13.87 -9.57
CA VAL A 71 -18.27 12.70 -9.07
C VAL A 71 -18.54 11.46 -9.93
N LEU A 72 -19.78 11.23 -10.36
CA LEU A 72 -20.15 10.12 -11.24
C LEU A 72 -19.48 10.26 -12.62
N ILE A 73 -19.43 11.46 -13.18
CA ILE A 73 -18.75 11.72 -14.47
C ILE A 73 -17.26 11.43 -14.35
N ILE A 74 -16.58 11.97 -13.34
CA ILE A 74 -15.14 11.73 -13.13
C ILE A 74 -14.87 10.24 -12.92
N SER A 75 -15.67 9.59 -12.08
CA SER A 75 -15.53 8.16 -11.81
C SER A 75 -15.79 7.32 -13.06
N GLY A 76 -16.76 7.70 -13.88
CA GLY A 76 -17.08 7.06 -15.16
C GLY A 76 -15.95 7.19 -16.19
N VAL A 77 -15.38 8.39 -16.35
CA VAL A 77 -14.22 8.63 -17.23
C VAL A 77 -13.02 7.82 -16.74
N PHE A 78 -12.73 7.83 -15.45
CA PHE A 78 -11.64 7.06 -14.87
C PHE A 78 -11.82 5.55 -15.04
N TRP A 79 -13.04 5.05 -14.80
CA TRP A 79 -13.39 3.64 -15.01
C TRP A 79 -13.26 3.25 -16.49
N LEU A 80 -13.75 4.07 -17.42
CA LEU A 80 -13.63 3.81 -18.86
C LEU A 80 -12.17 3.76 -19.29
N HIS A 81 -11.34 4.71 -18.84
CA HIS A 81 -9.89 4.68 -19.10
C HIS A 81 -9.23 3.40 -18.55
N ARG A 82 -9.61 2.97 -17.35
CA ARG A 82 -9.12 1.70 -16.78
C ARG A 82 -9.60 0.48 -17.58
N LEU A 83 -10.85 0.47 -18.03
CA LEU A 83 -11.41 -0.60 -18.86
C LEU A 83 -10.66 -0.72 -20.20
N VAL A 84 -10.40 0.39 -20.88
CA VAL A 84 -9.60 0.40 -22.12
C VAL A 84 -8.20 -0.16 -21.87
N LYS A 85 -7.55 0.27 -20.78
CA LYS A 85 -6.24 -0.25 -20.39
C LYS A 85 -6.29 -1.74 -20.05
N PHE A 86 -7.36 -2.20 -19.40
CA PHE A 86 -7.58 -3.61 -19.10
C PHE A 86 -7.70 -4.44 -20.38
N ILE A 87 -8.55 -4.03 -21.32
CA ILE A 87 -8.73 -4.71 -22.62
C ILE A 87 -7.40 -4.77 -23.37
N TYR A 88 -6.66 -3.66 -23.44
CA TYR A 88 -5.33 -3.63 -24.04
C TYR A 88 -4.38 -4.63 -23.39
N ASN A 89 -4.32 -4.65 -22.05
CA ASN A 89 -3.49 -5.59 -21.32
C ASN A 89 -3.90 -7.06 -21.58
N VAL A 90 -5.20 -7.37 -21.65
CA VAL A 90 -5.68 -8.73 -21.97
C VAL A 90 -5.11 -9.17 -23.31
N CYS A 91 -5.15 -8.31 -24.33
CA CYS A 91 -4.56 -8.60 -25.64
C CYS A 91 -3.05 -8.86 -25.55
N CYS A 92 -2.29 -7.99 -24.88
CA CYS A 92 -0.85 -8.16 -24.71
C CYS A 92 -0.48 -9.44 -23.93
N TYR A 93 -1.24 -9.75 -22.88
CA TYR A 93 -1.02 -10.97 -22.10
C TYR A 93 -1.46 -12.23 -22.83
N TRP A 94 -2.39 -12.14 -23.78
CA TRP A 94 -2.73 -13.27 -24.64
C TRP A 94 -1.56 -13.65 -25.55
N GLU A 95 -0.81 -12.67 -26.04
CA GLU A 95 0.45 -12.90 -26.74
C GLU A 95 1.49 -13.57 -25.82
N ILE A 96 1.64 -13.08 -24.58
CA ILE A 96 2.51 -13.72 -23.58
C ILE A 96 2.04 -15.16 -23.30
N ARG A 97 0.74 -15.41 -23.18
CA ARG A 97 0.18 -16.75 -23.02
C ARG A 97 0.58 -17.67 -24.18
N SER A 98 0.48 -17.17 -25.41
CA SER A 98 0.92 -17.88 -26.61
C SER A 98 2.42 -18.19 -26.57
N PHE A 99 3.25 -17.25 -26.10
CA PHE A 99 4.68 -17.45 -25.90
C PHE A 99 4.97 -18.58 -24.88
N TYR A 100 4.25 -18.64 -23.77
CA TYR A 100 4.41 -19.73 -22.80
C TYR A 100 4.06 -21.12 -23.37
N ILE A 101 2.97 -21.22 -24.16
CA ILE A 101 2.52 -22.50 -24.72
C ILE A 101 3.43 -22.93 -25.87
N ASN A 102 3.70 -22.04 -26.82
CA ASN A 102 4.34 -22.37 -28.08
C ASN A 102 5.87 -22.36 -27.98
N ALA A 103 6.46 -21.35 -27.33
CA ALA A 103 7.91 -21.23 -27.23
C ALA A 103 8.44 -21.97 -25.98
N LEU A 104 7.91 -21.65 -24.78
CA LEU A 104 8.38 -22.26 -23.52
C LEU A 104 7.95 -23.72 -23.33
N LYS A 105 7.03 -24.22 -24.17
CA LYS A 105 6.44 -25.57 -24.10
C LYS A 105 5.96 -25.86 -22.67
N MET A 106 5.28 -24.88 -22.06
CA MET A 106 4.70 -24.99 -20.72
C MET A 106 3.18 -24.89 -20.79
N ASN A 107 2.50 -25.87 -20.20
CA ASN A 107 1.04 -25.81 -20.08
C ASN A 107 0.62 -24.80 -19.02
N MET A 108 -0.51 -24.13 -19.24
CA MET A 108 -1.06 -23.15 -18.28
C MET A 108 -1.42 -23.78 -16.92
N SER A 109 -1.71 -25.08 -16.89
CA SER A 109 -1.98 -25.85 -15.67
C SER A 109 -0.73 -26.13 -14.83
N GLU A 110 0.45 -26.16 -15.45
CA GLU A 110 1.73 -26.43 -14.79
C GLU A 110 2.36 -25.16 -14.20
N LEU A 111 2.05 -23.99 -14.79
CA LEU A 111 2.63 -22.70 -14.41
C LEU A 111 2.54 -22.37 -12.91
N PRO A 112 1.45 -22.67 -12.17
CA PRO A 112 1.39 -22.41 -10.72
C PRO A 112 2.38 -23.23 -9.89
N TYR A 113 2.83 -24.38 -10.39
CA TYR A 113 3.75 -25.29 -9.72
C TYR A 113 5.20 -25.08 -10.15
N ALA A 114 5.42 -24.39 -11.26
CA ALA A 114 6.75 -24.07 -11.76
C ALA A 114 7.40 -22.95 -10.94
N THR A 115 8.68 -23.11 -10.64
CA THR A 115 9.46 -22.03 -10.00
C THR A 115 9.88 -20.97 -11.02
N TRP A 116 10.08 -19.73 -10.57
CA TRP A 116 10.59 -18.68 -11.46
C TRP A 116 11.96 -19.04 -12.07
N GLN A 117 12.78 -19.78 -11.32
CA GLN A 117 14.10 -20.23 -11.80
C GLN A 117 13.97 -21.18 -12.99
N GLU A 118 13.02 -22.11 -12.97
CA GLU A 118 12.73 -22.99 -14.12
C GLU A 118 12.24 -22.19 -15.33
N VAL A 119 11.32 -21.23 -15.12
CA VAL A 119 10.81 -20.37 -16.19
C VAL A 119 11.95 -19.55 -16.80
N GLN A 120 12.81 -18.97 -15.95
CA GLN A 120 13.95 -18.18 -16.38
C GLN A 120 14.97 -19.01 -17.17
N ALA A 121 15.31 -20.22 -16.71
CA ALA A 121 16.23 -21.12 -17.41
C ALA A 121 15.73 -21.44 -18.83
N ARG A 122 14.44 -21.77 -18.97
CA ARG A 122 13.84 -22.02 -20.29
C ARG A 122 13.86 -20.78 -21.21
N ILE A 123 13.64 -19.58 -20.66
CA ILE A 123 13.75 -18.33 -21.45
C ILE A 123 15.17 -18.15 -21.99
N VAL A 124 16.19 -18.42 -21.17
CA VAL A 124 17.60 -18.32 -21.58
C VAL A 124 17.96 -19.35 -22.65
N GLU A 125 17.44 -20.59 -22.53
CA GLU A 125 17.65 -21.64 -23.54
C GLU A 125 17.00 -21.29 -24.88
N ILE A 126 15.76 -20.81 -24.86
CA ILE A 126 14.99 -20.46 -26.05
C ILE A 126 15.59 -19.30 -26.83
N GLN A 127 16.31 -18.39 -26.17
CA GLN A 127 17.01 -17.30 -26.87
C GLN A 127 17.95 -17.83 -27.99
N LYS A 128 18.45 -19.07 -27.86
CA LYS A 128 19.30 -19.71 -28.88
C LYS A 128 18.51 -20.13 -30.13
N GLU A 129 17.25 -20.52 -29.95
CA GLU A 129 16.35 -20.98 -31.02
C GLU A 129 15.56 -19.81 -31.63
N HIS A 130 15.06 -18.92 -30.78
CA HIS A 130 14.30 -17.73 -31.12
C HIS A 130 15.07 -16.48 -30.67
N GLN A 131 15.52 -15.64 -31.60
CA GLN A 131 16.23 -14.39 -31.26
C GLN A 131 15.27 -13.32 -30.70
N ILE A 132 14.90 -13.46 -29.42
CA ILE A 132 14.03 -12.51 -28.71
C ILE A 132 14.80 -11.21 -28.41
N CYS A 133 16.10 -11.32 -28.05
CA CYS A 133 17.02 -10.19 -28.01
C CYS A 133 17.77 -10.04 -29.34
N ILE A 134 17.55 -8.92 -30.03
CA ILE A 134 18.18 -8.63 -31.34
C ILE A 134 19.67 -8.25 -31.19
N HIS A 135 20.02 -7.54 -30.11
CA HIS A 135 21.35 -6.93 -29.96
C HIS A 135 22.39 -7.89 -29.36
N LYS A 136 21.95 -8.97 -28.72
CA LYS A 136 22.82 -9.91 -28.00
C LYS A 136 22.46 -11.33 -28.38
N LYS A 137 23.46 -12.10 -28.83
CA LYS A 137 23.28 -13.50 -29.27
C LYS A 137 22.88 -14.42 -28.11
N GLU A 138 23.39 -14.16 -26.91
CA GLU A 138 23.08 -14.93 -25.70
C GLU A 138 22.53 -14.02 -24.61
N LEU A 139 21.35 -14.37 -24.08
CA LEU A 139 20.72 -13.66 -22.98
C LEU A 139 21.22 -14.27 -21.67
N THR A 140 21.69 -13.43 -20.74
CA THR A 140 22.06 -13.91 -19.39
C THR A 140 20.89 -13.75 -18.44
N GLU A 141 20.89 -14.54 -17.36
CA GLU A 141 19.91 -14.41 -16.29
C GLU A 141 19.86 -12.97 -15.74
N LEU A 142 21.04 -12.37 -15.52
CA LEU A 142 21.18 -11.00 -15.03
C LEU A 142 20.54 -9.96 -15.96
N ASP A 143 20.59 -10.16 -17.29
CA ASP A 143 19.94 -9.27 -18.25
C ASP A 143 18.42 -9.25 -18.05
N ILE A 144 17.83 -10.41 -17.71
CA ILE A 144 16.38 -10.53 -17.41
C ILE A 144 16.05 -9.76 -16.12
N TYR A 145 16.85 -9.92 -15.06
CA TYR A 145 16.67 -9.15 -13.82
C TYR A 145 16.78 -7.65 -14.07
N HIS A 146 17.78 -7.19 -14.82
CA HIS A 146 17.93 -5.77 -15.14
C HIS A 146 16.75 -5.22 -15.95
N ARG A 147 16.18 -6.01 -16.88
CA ARG A 147 14.99 -5.61 -17.64
C ARG A 147 13.75 -5.47 -16.75
N ILE A 148 13.51 -6.43 -15.85
CA ILE A 148 12.34 -6.44 -14.96
C ILE A 148 12.45 -5.36 -13.87
N LEU A 149 13.66 -5.17 -13.33
CA LEU A 149 13.89 -4.39 -12.11
C LEU A 149 14.50 -3.02 -12.35
N ARG A 150 14.71 -2.60 -13.62
CA ARG A 150 15.36 -1.32 -14.00
C ARG A 150 14.98 -0.16 -13.09
N PHE A 151 13.70 0.19 -13.06
CA PHE A 151 13.21 1.34 -12.28
C PHE A 151 13.19 1.07 -10.77
N LYS A 152 12.97 -0.18 -10.34
CA LYS A 152 13.01 -0.54 -8.92
C LYS A 152 14.40 -0.38 -8.33
N ASN A 153 15.44 -0.73 -9.08
CA ASN A 153 16.83 -0.54 -8.66
C ASN A 153 17.17 0.94 -8.48
N TYR A 154 16.66 1.83 -9.34
CA TYR A 154 16.78 3.28 -9.12
C TYR A 154 16.06 3.72 -7.85
N MET A 155 14.82 3.27 -7.62
CA MET A 155 14.08 3.61 -6.40
C MET A 155 14.79 3.15 -5.12
N VAL A 156 15.33 1.93 -5.11
CA VAL A 156 16.12 1.42 -3.97
C VAL A 156 17.36 2.30 -3.73
N ALA A 157 18.13 2.60 -4.77
CA ALA A 157 19.31 3.46 -4.66
C ALA A 157 18.97 4.86 -4.16
N MET A 158 17.89 5.48 -4.66
CA MET A 158 17.46 6.82 -4.25
C MET A 158 16.98 6.87 -2.79
N VAL A 159 16.28 5.83 -2.32
CA VAL A 159 15.89 5.71 -0.90
C VAL A 159 17.12 5.52 -0.01
N ASN A 160 18.03 4.62 -0.39
CA ASN A 160 19.23 4.31 0.40
C ASN A 160 20.19 5.51 0.49
N LYS A 161 20.30 6.30 -0.59
CA LYS A 161 21.06 7.56 -0.60
C LYS A 161 20.33 8.75 0.03
N SER A 162 19.13 8.56 0.58
CA SER A 162 18.33 9.63 1.19
C SER A 162 18.03 10.80 0.25
N LEU A 163 17.97 10.56 -1.06
CA LEU A 163 17.63 11.57 -2.07
C LEU A 163 16.13 11.89 -2.04
N LEU A 164 15.30 10.90 -1.72
CA LEU A 164 13.85 11.10 -1.59
C LEU A 164 13.52 11.63 -0.18
N PRO A 165 12.69 12.69 -0.07
CA PRO A 165 12.28 13.25 1.20
C PRO A 165 11.19 12.35 1.84
N VAL A 166 11.63 11.27 2.50
CA VAL A 166 10.75 10.34 3.21
C VAL A 166 10.87 10.42 4.72
N ARG A 167 11.93 11.06 5.24
CA ARG A 167 12.17 11.26 6.68
C ARG A 167 11.86 12.70 7.05
N PHE A 168 11.05 12.88 8.10
CA PHE A 168 10.63 14.18 8.61
C PHE A 168 10.78 14.23 10.12
N ARG A 169 11.14 15.39 10.66
CA ARG A 169 11.16 15.62 12.11
C ARG A 169 9.95 16.45 12.50
N LEU A 170 8.98 15.83 13.17
CA LEU A 170 7.78 16.50 13.67
C LEU A 170 8.02 16.97 15.11
N PRO A 171 7.56 18.18 15.51
CA PRO A 171 7.80 18.74 16.84
C PRO A 171 7.34 17.85 18.01
N VAL A 172 6.29 17.05 17.80
CA VAL A 172 5.69 16.20 18.85
C VAL A 172 6.09 14.73 18.72
N PHE A 173 6.21 14.23 17.49
CA PHE A 173 6.40 12.79 17.22
C PHE A 173 7.86 12.40 16.93
N GLY A 174 8.78 13.36 16.91
CA GLY A 174 10.19 13.10 16.62
C GLY A 174 10.43 12.75 15.15
N ASP A 175 11.36 11.83 14.91
CA ASP A 175 11.72 11.39 13.56
C ASP A 175 10.69 10.38 13.02
N CYS A 176 9.92 10.80 12.03
CA CYS A 176 8.88 10.01 11.36
C CYS A 176 9.28 9.70 9.92
N VAL A 177 8.82 8.55 9.42
CA VAL A 177 9.00 8.16 8.03
C VAL A 177 7.64 8.16 7.35
N PHE A 178 7.48 8.96 6.29
CA PHE A 178 6.26 9.01 5.50
C PHE A 178 6.54 8.57 4.07
N TYR A 179 6.17 7.33 3.75
CA TYR A 179 6.32 6.76 2.42
C TYR A 179 5.14 5.87 2.07
N THR A 180 4.15 6.45 1.41
CA THR A 180 2.89 5.80 1.04
C THR A 180 2.89 5.33 -0.42
N ARG A 181 1.89 4.53 -0.79
CA ARG A 181 1.71 4.09 -2.19
C ARG A 181 1.49 5.28 -3.13
N GLY A 182 0.73 6.28 -2.70
CA GLY A 182 0.47 7.50 -3.48
C GLY A 182 1.74 8.32 -3.74
N LEU A 183 2.61 8.47 -2.72
CA LEU A 183 3.87 9.18 -2.87
C LEU A 183 4.84 8.42 -3.78
N LYS A 184 4.95 7.09 -3.61
CA LYS A 184 5.76 6.23 -4.48
C LYS A 184 5.31 6.32 -5.94
N TYR A 185 4.00 6.24 -6.19
CA TYR A 185 3.44 6.37 -7.55
C TYR A 185 3.82 7.71 -8.18
N ASN A 186 3.74 8.80 -7.42
CA ASN A 186 4.13 10.12 -7.90
C ASN A 186 5.63 10.21 -8.21
N PHE A 187 6.50 9.59 -7.40
CA PHE A 187 7.93 9.50 -7.73
C PHE A 187 8.17 8.74 -9.04
N GLU A 188 7.52 7.58 -9.22
CA GLU A 188 7.65 6.80 -10.46
C GLU A 188 7.12 7.57 -11.68
N LEU A 189 6.00 8.29 -11.52
CA LEU A 189 5.45 9.18 -12.55
C LEU A 189 6.38 10.34 -12.89
N ILE A 190 7.01 10.96 -11.89
CA ILE A 190 7.94 12.06 -12.12
C ILE A 190 9.21 11.54 -12.81
N PHE A 191 9.79 10.42 -12.37
CA PHE A 191 11.11 10.04 -12.86
C PHE A 191 11.08 9.17 -14.12
N PHE A 192 10.14 8.23 -14.21
CA PHE A 192 10.19 7.17 -15.21
C PHE A 192 9.07 7.26 -16.25
N TRP A 193 7.87 7.67 -15.87
CA TRP A 193 6.70 7.60 -16.77
C TRP A 193 6.29 8.95 -17.36
N GLY A 194 5.74 8.90 -18.58
CA GLY A 194 5.22 10.07 -19.31
C GLY A 194 6.25 10.75 -20.22
N PRO A 195 5.79 11.60 -21.16
CA PRO A 195 6.65 12.17 -22.21
C PRO A 195 7.75 13.10 -21.67
N GLY A 196 7.48 13.75 -20.53
CA GLY A 196 8.44 14.62 -19.84
C GLY A 196 9.40 13.91 -18.89
N SER A 197 9.40 12.56 -18.83
CA SER A 197 10.28 11.79 -17.93
C SER A 197 11.76 11.89 -18.32
N LEU A 198 12.62 11.45 -17.41
CA LEU A 198 14.07 11.47 -17.65
C LEU A 198 14.46 10.43 -18.71
N PHE A 199 13.67 9.36 -18.81
CA PHE A 199 13.82 8.30 -19.79
C PHE A 199 13.14 8.70 -21.10
N GLU A 200 13.84 8.51 -22.22
CA GLU A 200 13.28 8.77 -23.55
C GLU A 200 12.32 7.64 -23.94
N ASN A 201 12.82 6.42 -23.78
CA ASN A 201 12.10 5.17 -23.94
C ASN A 201 12.19 4.40 -22.62
N GLU A 202 11.49 3.26 -22.50
CA GLU A 202 11.51 2.46 -21.27
C GLU A 202 12.92 2.00 -20.82
N TRP A 203 13.92 2.06 -21.69
CA TRP A 203 15.26 1.50 -21.50
C TRP A 203 16.44 2.46 -21.67
N SER A 204 16.22 3.70 -22.13
CA SER A 204 17.29 4.66 -22.37
C SER A 204 16.99 6.01 -21.71
N LEU A 205 17.98 6.55 -20.99
CA LEU A 205 17.95 7.89 -20.41
C LEU A 205 18.20 8.92 -21.53
N LYS A 206 17.47 10.04 -21.52
CA LYS A 206 17.68 11.08 -22.54
C LYS A 206 19.15 11.56 -22.50
N PRO A 207 19.79 11.72 -23.66
CA PRO A 207 21.23 11.99 -23.74
C PRO A 207 21.64 13.31 -23.08
N GLU A 208 20.70 14.26 -22.93
CA GLU A 208 20.93 15.52 -22.21
C GLU A 208 21.31 15.30 -20.73
N TYR A 209 20.76 14.29 -20.06
CA TYR A 209 21.06 13.99 -18.65
C TYR A 209 22.41 13.29 -18.46
N LYS A 210 23.00 12.72 -19.52
CA LYS A 210 24.34 12.12 -19.49
C LYS A 210 25.45 13.20 -19.54
N ARG A 211 25.13 14.42 -19.99
CA ARG A 211 26.10 15.52 -20.16
C ARG A 211 26.11 16.45 -18.93
N GLY A 212 27.29 16.94 -18.54
CA GLY A 212 27.43 17.82 -17.37
C GLY A 212 27.07 19.30 -17.58
N GLY A 213 27.08 19.77 -18.84
CA GLY A 213 26.99 21.21 -19.15
C GLY A 213 25.68 21.88 -18.72
N ASN A 214 24.54 21.22 -18.92
CA ASN A 214 23.21 21.84 -18.74
C ASN A 214 22.54 21.44 -17.42
N ARG A 215 23.31 21.06 -16.40
CA ARG A 215 22.76 20.48 -15.15
C ARG A 215 21.75 21.38 -14.43
N LEU A 216 21.99 22.70 -14.40
CA LEU A 216 21.12 23.66 -13.73
C LEU A 216 19.79 23.83 -14.49
N GLU A 217 19.86 23.95 -15.82
CA GLU A 217 18.68 24.04 -16.67
C GLU A 217 17.82 22.77 -16.56
N LEU A 218 18.43 21.59 -16.57
CA LEU A 218 17.73 20.31 -16.39
C LEU A 218 17.11 20.19 -14.99
N ALA A 219 17.79 20.69 -13.96
CA ALA A 219 17.26 20.72 -12.60
C ALA A 219 16.05 21.66 -12.47
N ASP A 220 16.05 22.81 -13.17
CA ASP A 220 14.93 23.75 -13.20
C ASP A 220 13.73 23.20 -13.99
N ARG A 221 13.98 22.50 -15.11
CA ARG A 221 12.92 21.77 -15.84
C ARG A 221 12.28 20.69 -14.96
N LEU A 222 13.09 19.89 -14.25
CA LEU A 222 12.60 18.88 -13.31
C LEU A 222 11.82 19.52 -12.15
N ALA A 223 12.32 20.61 -11.57
CA ALA A 223 11.66 21.34 -10.49
C ALA A 223 10.29 21.89 -10.93
N SER A 224 10.20 22.43 -12.15
CA SER A 224 8.96 22.93 -12.73
C SER A 224 7.95 21.81 -12.97
N ARG A 225 8.42 20.64 -13.43
CA ARG A 225 7.57 19.47 -13.60
C ARG A 225 7.06 18.92 -12.27
N ILE A 226 7.91 18.83 -11.25
CA ILE A 226 7.51 18.44 -9.88
C ILE A 226 6.44 19.40 -9.35
N LEU A 227 6.58 20.70 -9.59
CA LEU A 227 5.59 21.71 -9.19
C LEU A 227 4.23 21.45 -9.85
N TRP A 228 4.18 21.29 -11.17
CA TRP A 228 2.92 21.04 -11.89
C TRP A 228 2.24 19.73 -11.47
N ILE A 229 3.01 18.66 -11.27
CA ILE A 229 2.47 17.40 -10.74
C ILE A 229 1.98 17.57 -9.30
N GLY A 230 2.68 18.34 -8.48
CA GLY A 230 2.25 18.68 -7.13
C GLY A 230 0.94 19.47 -7.11
N ILE A 231 0.78 20.47 -7.99
CA ILE A 231 -0.46 21.25 -8.16
C ILE A 231 -1.60 20.36 -8.65
N ALA A 232 -1.34 19.46 -9.59
CA ALA A 232 -2.35 18.50 -10.05
C ALA A 232 -2.83 17.57 -8.92
N ASN A 233 -1.91 17.06 -8.09
CA ASN A 233 -2.28 16.27 -6.89
C ASN A 233 -3.08 17.10 -5.89
N LEU A 234 -2.76 18.38 -5.71
CA LEU A 234 -3.50 19.27 -4.83
C LEU A 234 -4.94 19.50 -5.32
N LEU A 235 -5.13 19.69 -6.63
CA LEU A 235 -6.45 19.84 -7.25
C LEU A 235 -7.28 18.55 -7.17
N LEU A 236 -6.64 17.39 -7.34
CA LEU A 236 -7.28 16.08 -7.26
C LEU A 236 -7.46 15.57 -5.82
N CYS A 237 -6.87 16.24 -4.83
CA CYS A 237 -6.92 15.89 -3.41
C CYS A 237 -8.33 15.55 -2.90
N PRO A 238 -9.37 16.39 -3.08
CA PRO A 238 -10.71 16.08 -2.55
C PRO A 238 -11.29 14.79 -3.13
N VAL A 239 -11.11 14.54 -4.43
CA VAL A 239 -11.62 13.34 -5.10
C VAL A 239 -10.90 12.09 -4.60
N ILE A 240 -9.56 12.14 -4.50
CA ILE A 240 -8.75 11.00 -4.02
C ILE A 240 -9.06 10.73 -2.54
N LEU A 241 -9.25 11.77 -1.73
CA LEU A 241 -9.56 11.63 -0.31
C LEU A 241 -10.92 10.94 -0.08
N VAL A 242 -11.97 11.35 -0.81
CA VAL A 242 -13.28 10.69 -0.77
C VAL A 242 -13.15 9.21 -1.12
N TRP A 243 -12.42 8.89 -2.19
CA TRP A 243 -12.15 7.50 -2.57
C TRP A 243 -11.43 6.71 -1.46
N GLN A 244 -10.38 7.28 -0.84
CA GLN A 244 -9.64 6.62 0.24
C GLN A 244 -10.52 6.37 1.47
N ILE A 245 -11.36 7.35 1.86
CA ILE A 245 -12.30 7.20 2.98
C ILE A 245 -13.29 6.07 2.70
N LEU A 246 -13.94 6.09 1.53
CA LEU A 246 -14.93 5.07 1.15
C LEU A 246 -14.29 3.69 1.07
N TYR A 247 -13.15 3.57 0.40
CA TYR A 247 -12.43 2.30 0.27
C TYR A 247 -11.98 1.75 1.63
N ALA A 248 -11.46 2.61 2.51
CA ALA A 248 -11.07 2.22 3.87
C ALA A 248 -12.29 1.77 4.69
N PHE A 249 -13.41 2.49 4.60
CA PHE A 249 -14.65 2.12 5.27
C PHE A 249 -15.14 0.74 4.81
N PHE A 250 -15.28 0.51 3.51
CA PHE A 250 -15.77 -0.78 3.00
C PHE A 250 -14.81 -1.94 3.23
N SER A 251 -13.49 -1.70 3.24
CA SER A 251 -12.49 -2.77 3.37
C SER A 251 -12.17 -3.14 4.82
N TYR A 252 -12.22 -2.19 5.76
CA TYR A 252 -11.75 -2.41 7.13
C TYR A 252 -12.85 -2.45 8.18
N THR A 253 -14.08 -1.97 7.90
CA THR A 253 -15.16 -1.98 8.91
C THR A 253 -15.55 -3.40 9.33
N GLU A 254 -15.60 -4.35 8.39
CA GLU A 254 -15.84 -5.77 8.70
C GLU A 254 -14.74 -6.34 9.61
N VAL A 255 -13.49 -6.03 9.30
CA VAL A 255 -12.32 -6.49 10.07
C VAL A 255 -12.33 -5.90 11.48
N ILE A 256 -12.71 -4.64 11.64
CA ILE A 256 -12.85 -3.97 12.94
C ILE A 256 -13.91 -4.67 13.79
N LYS A 257 -15.05 -5.02 13.20
CA LYS A 257 -16.14 -5.71 13.91
C LYS A 257 -15.77 -7.15 14.28
N ARG A 258 -15.13 -7.88 13.37
CA ARG A 258 -14.85 -9.31 13.53
C ARG A 258 -13.65 -9.56 14.43
N GLU A 259 -12.52 -8.90 14.15
CA GLU A 259 -11.24 -9.13 14.80
C GLU A 259 -10.48 -7.80 14.98
N PRO A 260 -10.86 -6.95 15.96
CA PRO A 260 -10.24 -5.64 16.15
C PRO A 260 -8.74 -5.73 16.45
N GLY A 261 -8.28 -6.82 17.07
CA GLY A 261 -6.85 -7.09 17.32
C GLY A 261 -6.01 -7.21 16.05
N SER A 262 -6.61 -7.48 14.89
CA SER A 262 -5.90 -7.56 13.60
C SER A 262 -5.35 -6.21 13.12
N LEU A 263 -5.92 -5.08 13.58
CA LEU A 263 -5.38 -3.73 13.33
C LEU A 263 -4.17 -3.40 14.21
N GLY A 264 -4.11 -4.01 15.40
CA GLY A 264 -2.95 -3.99 16.29
C GLY A 264 -1.80 -4.88 15.81
N ALA A 265 -2.05 -5.77 14.85
CA ALA A 265 -0.99 -6.50 14.17
C ALA A 265 -0.10 -5.54 13.38
N ARG A 266 1.16 -5.96 13.19
CA ARG A 266 2.16 -5.19 12.47
C ARG A 266 2.35 -5.73 11.05
N CYS A 267 2.83 -4.87 10.16
CA CYS A 267 3.21 -5.22 8.80
C CYS A 267 4.52 -4.53 8.42
N TRP A 268 5.22 -5.09 7.43
CA TRP A 268 6.39 -4.44 6.85
C TRP A 268 5.94 -3.16 6.13
N SER A 269 6.49 -2.02 6.55
CA SER A 269 6.17 -0.72 5.96
C SER A 269 6.63 -0.65 4.51
N LEU A 270 6.03 0.21 3.69
CA LEU A 270 6.47 0.39 2.31
C LEU A 270 7.92 0.90 2.26
N TYR A 271 8.31 1.72 3.24
CA TYR A 271 9.68 2.15 3.43
C TYR A 271 10.61 0.97 3.72
N GLY A 272 10.25 0.11 4.68
CA GLY A 272 11.01 -1.09 5.02
C GLY A 272 11.18 -2.03 3.84
N ARG A 273 10.15 -2.18 2.99
CA ARG A 273 10.22 -2.97 1.75
C ARG A 273 11.19 -2.40 0.72
N CYS A 274 11.43 -1.10 0.70
CA CYS A 274 12.45 -0.50 -0.16
C CYS A 274 13.84 -0.54 0.47
N TYR A 275 13.93 -0.29 1.78
CA TYR A 275 15.18 -0.24 2.53
C TYR A 275 15.85 -1.62 2.67
N LEU A 276 15.07 -2.68 2.92
CA LEU A 276 15.56 -4.05 3.12
C LEU A 276 15.78 -4.84 1.81
N ARG A 277 15.48 -4.22 0.67
CA ARG A 277 15.54 -4.86 -0.66
C ARG A 277 16.96 -4.81 -1.21
N HIS A 278 17.46 -5.93 -1.69
CA HIS A 278 18.72 -5.97 -2.43
C HIS A 278 18.53 -5.43 -3.85
N PHE A 279 19.62 -5.01 -4.48
CA PHE A 279 19.60 -4.76 -5.92
C PHE A 279 19.36 -6.06 -6.69
N ASN A 280 18.64 -5.98 -7.81
CA ASN A 280 18.26 -7.13 -8.63
C ASN A 280 17.45 -8.22 -7.91
N GLU A 281 16.77 -7.89 -6.81
CA GLU A 281 15.88 -8.82 -6.12
C GLU A 281 14.43 -8.70 -6.64
N LEU A 282 13.79 -9.82 -6.96
CA LEU A 282 12.39 -9.87 -7.39
C LEU A 282 11.42 -9.72 -6.22
N ASP A 283 10.16 -9.37 -6.51
CA ASP A 283 9.18 -9.08 -5.45
C ASP A 283 8.84 -10.31 -4.59
N HIS A 284 8.84 -11.51 -5.19
CA HIS A 284 8.53 -12.74 -4.47
C HIS A 284 9.70 -13.21 -3.58
N GLU A 285 10.94 -12.98 -4.00
CA GLU A 285 12.16 -13.25 -3.22
C GLU A 285 12.21 -12.38 -1.96
N LEU A 286 11.98 -11.07 -2.14
CA LEU A 286 11.85 -10.13 -1.03
C LEU A 286 10.71 -10.56 -0.09
N MET A 287 9.53 -10.89 -0.64
CA MET A 287 8.39 -11.31 0.16
C MET A 287 8.67 -12.61 0.93
N SER A 288 9.41 -13.55 0.34
CA SER A 288 9.83 -14.79 1.01
C SER A 288 10.70 -14.50 2.24
N ARG A 289 11.70 -13.63 2.11
CA ARG A 289 12.55 -13.18 3.24
C ARG A 289 11.74 -12.48 4.34
N LEU A 290 10.93 -11.50 3.95
CA LEU A 290 10.09 -10.74 4.88
C LEU A 290 9.07 -11.62 5.60
N SER A 291 8.54 -12.64 4.92
CA SER A 291 7.60 -13.59 5.52
C SER A 291 8.28 -14.49 6.55
N LYS A 292 9.49 -15.00 6.26
CA LYS A 292 10.29 -15.79 7.20
C LYS A 292 10.65 -14.99 8.46
N GLY A 293 11.02 -13.72 8.29
CA GLY A 293 11.36 -12.82 9.40
C GLY A 293 10.16 -12.30 10.21
N TYR A 294 8.92 -12.43 9.71
CA TYR A 294 7.74 -11.79 10.29
C TYR A 294 7.45 -12.23 11.73
N LYS A 295 7.51 -13.55 12.01
CA LYS A 295 7.19 -14.10 13.33
C LYS A 295 8.19 -13.64 14.39
N ALA A 296 9.48 -13.62 14.05
CA ALA A 296 10.53 -13.14 14.94
C ALA A 296 10.41 -11.62 15.19
N ALA A 297 10.15 -10.84 14.15
CA ALA A 297 9.90 -9.39 14.24
C ALA A 297 8.70 -9.04 15.13
N SER A 298 7.61 -9.80 15.00
CA SER A 298 6.41 -9.63 15.83
C SER A 298 6.70 -9.94 17.30
N LYS A 299 7.40 -11.04 17.60
CA LYS A 299 7.84 -11.37 18.97
C LYS A 299 8.73 -10.29 19.56
N TYR A 300 9.70 -9.79 18.79
CA TYR A 300 10.60 -8.71 19.23
C TYR A 300 9.81 -7.46 19.62
N MET A 301 8.88 -7.01 18.78
CA MET A 301 8.08 -5.82 19.09
C MET A 301 7.12 -6.03 20.26
N ASN A 302 6.62 -7.25 20.46
CA ASN A 302 5.77 -7.57 21.61
C ASN A 302 6.55 -7.59 22.93
N CYS A 303 7.89 -7.72 22.92
CA CYS A 303 8.70 -7.54 24.12
C CYS A 303 8.66 -6.10 24.67
N PHE A 304 8.33 -5.12 23.82
CA PHE A 304 8.33 -3.69 24.17
C PHE A 304 6.92 -3.14 24.33
N LEU A 305 6.25 -3.54 25.40
CA LEU A 305 4.93 -3.03 25.74
C LEU A 305 5.01 -1.86 26.71
N SER A 306 4.09 -0.91 26.56
CA SER A 306 3.94 0.21 27.49
C SER A 306 3.26 -0.27 28.78
N PRO A 307 3.91 -0.18 29.96
CA PRO A 307 3.29 -0.57 31.23
C PRO A 307 2.00 0.22 31.50
N LEU A 308 2.00 1.52 31.17
CA LEU A 308 0.84 2.39 31.34
C LEU A 308 -0.35 1.90 30.49
N LEU A 309 -0.11 1.59 29.21
CA LEU A 309 -1.16 1.09 28.31
C LEU A 309 -1.73 -0.24 28.81
N THR A 310 -0.88 -1.14 29.31
CA THR A 310 -1.33 -2.42 29.87
C THR A 310 -2.19 -2.26 31.12
N VAL A 311 -1.84 -1.34 32.03
CA VAL A 311 -2.62 -1.06 33.23
C VAL A 311 -3.99 -0.48 32.86
N VAL A 312 -4.01 0.51 31.96
CA VAL A 312 -5.26 1.12 31.47
C VAL A 312 -6.15 0.08 30.80
N ALA A 313 -5.59 -0.73 29.88
CA ALA A 313 -6.34 -1.77 29.19
C ALA A 313 -6.95 -2.81 30.14
N LYS A 314 -6.22 -3.22 31.19
CA LYS A 314 -6.74 -4.15 32.21
C LYS A 314 -7.92 -3.56 32.98
N ASN A 315 -7.81 -2.31 33.42
CA ASN A 315 -8.87 -1.65 34.18
C ASN A 315 -10.11 -1.41 33.32
N VAL A 316 -9.94 -0.91 32.10
CA VAL A 316 -11.07 -0.70 31.17
C VAL A 316 -11.74 -2.02 30.80
N ALA A 317 -10.97 -3.08 30.54
CA ALA A 317 -11.52 -4.42 30.29
C ALA A 317 -12.31 -4.97 31.49
N PHE A 318 -11.85 -4.70 32.71
CA PHE A 318 -12.57 -5.10 33.93
C PHE A 318 -13.91 -4.37 34.06
N PHE A 319 -13.94 -3.03 33.95
CA PHE A 319 -15.17 -2.25 34.06
C PHE A 319 -16.17 -2.57 32.94
N ALA A 320 -15.71 -2.64 31.69
CA ALA A 320 -16.56 -3.00 30.56
C ALA A 320 -17.07 -4.45 30.70
N GLY A 321 -16.21 -5.37 31.17
CA GLY A 321 -16.55 -6.76 31.41
C GLY A 321 -17.58 -6.96 32.52
N SER A 322 -17.47 -6.22 33.63
CA SER A 322 -18.45 -6.29 34.72
C SER A 322 -19.82 -5.79 34.29
N LEU A 323 -19.88 -4.68 33.55
CA LEU A 323 -21.14 -4.15 33.04
C LEU A 323 -21.78 -5.11 32.02
N LEU A 324 -20.97 -5.64 31.09
CA LEU A 324 -21.42 -6.62 30.10
C LEU A 324 -21.92 -7.91 30.76
N ALA A 325 -21.24 -8.41 31.80
CA ALA A 325 -21.66 -9.62 32.50
C ALA A 325 -23.03 -9.45 33.18
N VAL A 326 -23.30 -8.29 33.78
CA VAL A 326 -24.61 -7.97 34.37
C VAL A 326 -25.69 -7.91 33.28
N LEU A 327 -25.43 -7.23 32.17
CA LEU A 327 -26.38 -7.14 31.06
C LEU A 327 -26.68 -8.54 30.47
N ILE A 328 -25.65 -9.37 30.27
CA ILE A 328 -25.82 -10.75 29.79
C ILE A 328 -26.65 -11.56 30.78
N ALA A 329 -26.37 -11.48 32.08
CA ALA A 329 -27.14 -12.20 33.10
C ALA A 329 -28.62 -11.79 33.11
N LEU A 330 -28.91 -10.50 32.98
CA LEU A 330 -30.28 -9.98 32.87
C LEU A 330 -30.97 -10.48 31.59
N THR A 331 -30.27 -10.49 30.45
CA THR A 331 -30.83 -10.99 29.17
C THR A 331 -31.08 -12.49 29.17
N ILE A 332 -30.34 -13.26 29.98
CA ILE A 332 -30.56 -14.71 30.15
C ILE A 332 -31.74 -14.96 31.10
N TYR A 333 -31.90 -14.11 32.12
CA TYR A 333 -33.02 -14.21 33.06
C TYR A 333 -34.35 -13.85 32.37
N ASP A 334 -34.34 -12.79 31.57
CA ASP A 334 -35.50 -12.29 30.84
C ASP A 334 -35.06 -11.75 29.46
N GLU A 335 -35.61 -12.34 28.40
CA GLU A 335 -35.29 -11.96 27.01
C GLU A 335 -35.82 -10.55 26.67
N ASP A 336 -36.87 -10.09 27.36
CA ASP A 336 -37.50 -8.78 27.12
C ASP A 336 -36.54 -7.61 27.39
N VAL A 337 -35.46 -7.85 28.14
CA VAL A 337 -34.36 -6.89 28.36
C VAL A 337 -33.67 -6.50 27.05
N LEU A 338 -33.64 -7.36 26.03
CA LEU A 338 -33.07 -7.05 24.71
C LEU A 338 -33.88 -6.01 23.93
N ALA A 339 -35.19 -5.89 24.21
CA ALA A 339 -36.08 -4.93 23.57
C ALA A 339 -35.96 -3.52 24.18
N VAL A 340 -35.33 -3.39 25.36
CA VAL A 340 -35.10 -2.10 26.02
C VAL A 340 -34.13 -1.24 25.21
N GLU A 341 -34.42 0.05 25.15
CA GLU A 341 -33.64 1.02 24.40
C GLU A 341 -32.15 0.95 24.78
N HIS A 342 -31.29 0.96 23.75
CA HIS A 342 -29.84 0.92 23.85
C HIS A 342 -29.20 -0.30 24.53
N VAL A 343 -29.95 -1.32 24.98
CA VAL A 343 -29.32 -2.52 25.58
C VAL A 343 -28.47 -3.26 24.54
N LEU A 344 -29.02 -3.52 23.35
CA LEU A 344 -28.31 -4.20 22.28
C LEU A 344 -27.08 -3.41 21.77
N SER A 345 -27.20 -2.09 21.62
CA SER A 345 -26.06 -1.24 21.23
C SER A 345 -24.99 -1.16 22.33
N SER A 346 -25.40 -1.15 23.61
CA SER A 346 -24.47 -1.17 24.74
C SER A 346 -23.73 -2.51 24.84
N VAL A 347 -24.43 -3.64 24.71
CA VAL A 347 -23.84 -4.99 24.69
C VAL A 347 -22.80 -5.11 23.58
N THR A 348 -23.14 -4.66 22.36
CA THR A 348 -22.23 -4.71 21.22
C THR A 348 -21.01 -3.78 21.40
N LEU A 349 -21.20 -2.55 21.85
CA LEU A 349 -20.11 -1.60 22.10
C LEU A 349 -19.18 -2.07 23.22
N LEU A 350 -19.74 -2.58 24.32
CA LEU A 350 -18.96 -3.15 25.43
C LEU A 350 -18.17 -4.39 24.98
N GLY A 351 -18.77 -5.25 24.16
CA GLY A 351 -18.07 -6.39 23.56
C GLY A 351 -16.88 -5.97 22.68
N VAL A 352 -17.05 -4.96 21.84
CA VAL A 352 -15.96 -4.39 21.03
C VAL A 352 -14.90 -3.76 21.94
N CYS A 353 -15.29 -3.01 22.96
CA CYS A 353 -14.36 -2.39 23.91
C CYS A 353 -13.49 -3.43 24.64
N ILE A 354 -14.09 -4.53 25.12
CA ILE A 354 -13.36 -5.61 25.80
C ILE A 354 -12.38 -6.30 24.85
N THR A 355 -12.81 -6.61 23.62
CA THR A 355 -11.94 -7.29 22.64
C THR A 355 -10.76 -6.42 22.24
N VAL A 356 -10.96 -5.10 22.07
CA VAL A 356 -9.89 -4.12 21.86
C VAL A 356 -8.96 -4.06 23.06
N CYS A 357 -9.48 -3.92 24.29
CA CYS A 357 -8.64 -3.85 25.49
C CYS A 357 -7.82 -5.13 25.69
N ARG A 358 -8.41 -6.31 25.46
CA ARG A 358 -7.68 -7.58 25.54
C ARG A 358 -6.56 -7.69 24.52
N SER A 359 -6.67 -7.05 23.35
CA SER A 359 -5.60 -7.03 22.34
C SER A 359 -4.34 -6.28 22.81
N PHE A 360 -4.46 -5.37 23.78
CA PHE A 360 -3.34 -4.63 24.36
C PHE A 360 -2.73 -5.29 25.61
N ILE A 361 -3.32 -6.37 26.10
CA ILE A 361 -2.82 -7.09 27.28
C ILE A 361 -1.84 -8.18 26.79
N PRO A 362 -0.54 -8.14 27.16
CA PRO A 362 0.39 -9.21 26.83
C PRO A 362 0.03 -10.55 27.46
N ASP A 363 0.52 -11.61 26.83
CA ASP A 363 0.61 -12.92 27.45
C ASP A 363 1.55 -12.87 28.67
N LYS A 364 1.10 -13.47 29.79
CA LYS A 364 1.85 -13.54 31.05
C LYS A 364 3.11 -14.38 30.94
N HIS A 365 3.16 -15.32 30.00
CA HIS A 365 4.27 -16.28 29.84
C HIS A 365 5.24 -15.90 28.71
N MET A 366 5.29 -14.63 28.31
CA MET A 366 6.24 -14.18 27.29
C MET A 366 7.69 -14.16 27.80
N VAL A 367 8.59 -14.80 27.06
CA VAL A 367 10.03 -14.77 27.34
C VAL A 367 10.66 -13.51 26.76
N PHE A 368 11.38 -12.76 27.59
CA PHE A 368 12.09 -11.55 27.18
C PHE A 368 13.51 -11.88 26.68
N CYS A 369 13.69 -11.96 25.36
CA CYS A 369 14.99 -12.26 24.73
C CYS A 369 15.25 -11.40 23.46
N PRO A 370 15.31 -10.05 23.58
CA PRO A 370 15.39 -9.15 22.43
C PRO A 370 16.65 -9.35 21.57
N GLU A 371 17.81 -9.61 22.17
CA GLU A 371 19.07 -9.83 21.44
C GLU A 371 19.04 -11.07 20.54
N GLN A 372 18.52 -12.19 21.04
CA GLN A 372 18.39 -13.42 20.25
C GLN A 372 17.39 -13.24 19.11
N LEU A 373 16.26 -12.58 19.38
CA LEU A 373 15.25 -12.29 18.37
C LEU A 373 15.82 -11.38 17.27
N LEU A 374 16.59 -10.35 17.63
CA LEU A 374 17.19 -9.44 16.65
C LEU A 374 18.20 -10.16 15.75
N ARG A 375 18.99 -11.10 16.28
CA ARG A 375 19.89 -11.96 15.46
C ARG A 375 19.12 -12.83 14.48
N VAL A 376 18.02 -13.44 14.92
CA VAL A 376 17.14 -14.25 14.04
C VAL A 376 16.50 -13.38 12.96
N ILE A 377 16.06 -12.17 13.31
CA ILE A 377 15.52 -11.21 12.35
C ILE A 377 16.59 -10.84 11.31
N LEU A 378 17.78 -10.46 11.76
CA LEU A 378 18.91 -10.11 10.89
C LEU A 378 19.26 -11.22 9.90
N ALA A 379 19.23 -12.48 10.34
CA ALA A 379 19.48 -13.64 9.48
C ALA A 379 18.47 -13.77 8.31
N HIS A 380 17.30 -13.12 8.39
CA HIS A 380 16.29 -13.12 7.32
C HIS A 380 16.24 -11.79 6.55
N ILE A 381 16.37 -10.65 7.23
CA ILE A 381 16.26 -9.33 6.61
C ILE A 381 17.59 -8.79 6.05
N HIS A 382 18.72 -9.36 6.45
CA HIS A 382 20.10 -9.07 6.01
C HIS A 382 20.62 -7.64 6.22
N TYR A 383 19.75 -6.66 6.37
CA TYR A 383 20.10 -5.26 6.60
C TYR A 383 19.69 -4.83 8.00
N MET A 384 20.64 -4.26 8.73
CA MET A 384 20.42 -3.68 10.06
C MET A 384 21.45 -2.57 10.31
N PRO A 385 21.06 -1.44 10.91
CA PRO A 385 22.03 -0.45 11.37
C PRO A 385 23.00 -1.01 12.41
N ASP A 386 24.27 -0.63 12.33
CA ASP A 386 25.34 -1.21 13.16
C ASP A 386 25.12 -0.97 14.66
N HIS A 387 24.60 0.22 15.03
CA HIS A 387 24.39 0.61 16.43
C HIS A 387 23.29 -0.19 17.14
N TRP A 388 22.50 -0.99 16.41
CA TRP A 388 21.51 -1.88 17.01
C TRP A 388 22.15 -3.10 17.67
N GLN A 389 23.34 -3.52 17.21
CA GLN A 389 24.05 -4.65 17.81
C GLN A 389 24.48 -4.32 19.24
N GLY A 390 24.09 -5.15 20.21
CA GLY A 390 24.38 -4.94 21.64
C GLY A 390 23.45 -3.95 22.36
N ASN A 391 22.57 -3.26 21.61
CA ASN A 391 21.59 -2.30 22.14
C ASN A 391 20.15 -2.70 21.77
N ALA A 392 19.85 -4.00 21.64
CA ALA A 392 18.53 -4.46 21.17
C ALA A 392 17.42 -4.17 22.19
N HIS A 393 17.73 -3.92 23.45
CA HIS A 393 16.78 -3.64 24.52
C HIS A 393 16.40 -2.14 24.65
N ARG A 394 17.03 -1.25 23.89
CA ARG A 394 16.78 0.20 23.98
C ARG A 394 15.54 0.62 23.18
N TYR A 395 14.82 1.61 23.71
CA TYR A 395 13.67 2.21 23.01
C TYR A 395 14.07 2.87 21.68
N GLU A 396 15.29 3.41 21.57
CA GLU A 396 15.82 3.95 20.32
C GLU A 396 15.82 2.90 19.19
N THR A 397 16.33 1.70 19.47
CA THR A 397 16.33 0.56 18.53
C THR A 397 14.91 0.13 18.19
N ARG A 398 14.03 0.06 19.20
CA ARG A 398 12.60 -0.26 19.00
C ARG A 398 11.92 0.73 18.05
N ASP A 399 12.15 2.03 18.25
CA ASP A 399 11.49 3.10 17.50
C ASP A 399 11.96 3.13 16.05
N GLN A 400 13.27 2.97 15.81
CA GLN A 400 13.80 2.84 14.45
C GLN A 400 13.32 1.56 13.77
N PHE A 401 13.27 0.42 14.47
CA PHE A 401 12.69 -0.81 13.92
C PHE A 401 11.20 -0.66 13.61
N SER A 402 10.46 0.12 14.41
CA SER A 402 9.04 0.39 14.17
C SER A 402 8.76 1.12 12.85
N GLN A 403 9.74 1.89 12.34
CA GLN A 403 9.65 2.53 11.02
C GLN A 403 9.73 1.49 9.87
N LEU A 404 10.40 0.36 10.09
CA LEU A 404 10.43 -0.77 9.14
C LEU A 404 9.24 -1.71 9.32
N PHE A 405 8.78 -1.88 10.56
CA PHE A 405 7.73 -2.82 10.96
C PHE A 405 6.61 -2.12 11.74
N GLN A 406 5.75 -1.43 11.00
CA GLN A 406 4.73 -0.53 11.54
C GLN A 406 3.41 -1.23 11.86
N TYR A 407 2.56 -0.58 12.65
CA TYR A 407 1.20 -1.08 12.91
C TYR A 407 0.34 -0.98 11.64
N LYS A 408 -0.58 -1.94 11.47
CA LYS A 408 -1.54 -1.91 10.35
C LYS A 408 -2.47 -0.70 10.45
N ALA A 409 -2.89 -0.31 11.66
CA ALA A 409 -3.66 0.91 11.88
C ALA A 409 -2.90 2.17 11.42
N VAL A 410 -1.59 2.27 11.72
CA VAL A 410 -0.74 3.39 11.28
C VAL A 410 -0.61 3.39 9.75
N PHE A 411 -0.42 2.22 9.13
CA PHE A 411 -0.41 2.11 7.67
C PHE A 411 -1.71 2.62 7.02
N ILE A 412 -2.87 2.29 7.58
CA ILE A 412 -4.16 2.77 7.06
C ILE A 412 -4.29 4.28 7.24
N LEU A 413 -3.89 4.81 8.40
CA LEU A 413 -3.91 6.25 8.67
C LEU A 413 -2.99 7.02 7.72
N GLU A 414 -1.77 6.52 7.48
CA GLU A 414 -0.83 7.11 6.52
C GLU A 414 -1.40 7.13 5.10
N GLU A 415 -2.02 6.05 4.64
CA GLU A 415 -2.67 5.99 3.32
C GLU A 415 -3.87 6.96 3.23
N LEU A 416 -4.64 7.13 4.31
CA LEU A 416 -5.74 8.10 4.38
C LEU A 416 -5.24 9.55 4.33
N LEU A 417 -4.12 9.85 5.00
CA LEU A 417 -3.48 11.17 4.98
C LEU A 417 -2.68 11.42 3.70
N SER A 418 -2.37 10.37 2.92
CA SER A 418 -1.57 10.45 1.70
C SER A 418 -2.03 11.52 0.71
N PRO A 419 -3.33 11.66 0.36
CA PRO A 419 -3.77 12.65 -0.63
C PRO A 419 -3.48 14.10 -0.21
N VAL A 420 -3.51 14.38 1.10
CA VAL A 420 -3.27 15.71 1.67
C VAL A 420 -1.78 16.00 1.79
N VAL A 421 -1.00 15.03 2.29
CA VAL A 421 0.43 15.23 2.60
C VAL A 421 1.31 15.13 1.34
N THR A 422 0.95 14.29 0.36
CA THR A 422 1.73 14.10 -0.87
C THR A 422 2.01 15.39 -1.65
N PRO A 423 1.02 16.24 -2.00
CA PRO A 423 1.29 17.48 -2.72
C PRO A 423 2.22 18.42 -1.94
N ILE A 424 2.11 18.47 -0.61
CA ILE A 424 2.99 19.28 0.25
C ILE A 424 4.44 18.77 0.14
N ILE A 425 4.66 17.47 0.25
CA ILE A 425 6.00 16.87 0.11
C ILE A 425 6.58 17.14 -1.28
N LEU A 426 5.78 16.98 -2.34
CA LEU A 426 6.24 17.20 -3.72
C LEU A 426 6.66 18.66 -3.94
N ILE A 427 5.80 19.61 -3.57
CA ILE A 427 6.00 21.04 -3.85
C ILE A 427 7.13 21.62 -3.00
N PHE A 428 7.17 21.32 -1.71
CA PHE A 428 8.08 22.00 -0.77
C PHE A 428 9.36 21.22 -0.49
N CYS A 429 9.33 19.89 -0.51
CA CYS A 429 10.48 19.06 -0.13
C CYS A 429 11.21 18.50 -1.36
N LEU A 430 10.50 17.80 -2.26
CA LEU A 430 11.14 17.13 -3.40
C LEU A 430 11.71 18.14 -4.40
N ARG A 431 10.99 19.22 -4.67
CA ARG A 431 11.42 20.27 -5.62
C ARG A 431 12.80 20.83 -5.28
N ARG A 432 13.13 21.00 -4.01
CA ARG A 432 14.43 21.55 -3.56
C ARG A 432 15.60 20.60 -3.83
N LYS A 433 15.34 19.30 -3.98
CA LYS A 433 16.34 18.27 -4.25
C LYS A 433 16.51 17.96 -5.75
N SER A 434 15.92 18.75 -6.66
CA SER A 434 15.97 18.47 -8.09
C SER A 434 17.40 18.37 -8.63
N LEU A 435 18.31 19.26 -8.19
CA LEU A 435 19.71 19.25 -8.60
C LEU A 435 20.44 17.96 -8.20
N GLU A 436 20.30 17.54 -6.94
CA GLU A 436 20.89 16.30 -6.42
C GLU A 436 20.36 15.07 -7.17
N ILE A 437 19.08 15.08 -7.55
CA ILE A 437 18.45 14.00 -8.32
C ILE A 437 19.04 13.95 -9.75
N ILE A 438 19.20 15.08 -10.42
CA ILE A 438 19.83 15.13 -11.75
C ILE A 438 21.28 14.65 -11.69
N ASP A 439 22.04 15.10 -10.69
CA ASP A 439 23.41 14.65 -10.48
C ASP A 439 23.47 13.14 -10.18
N PHE A 440 22.49 12.59 -9.47
CA PHE A 440 22.37 11.16 -9.23
C PHE A 440 22.16 10.37 -10.53
N PHE A 441 21.20 10.75 -11.37
CA PHE A 441 20.97 10.05 -12.64
C PHE A 441 22.15 10.17 -13.59
N ARG A 442 22.87 11.29 -13.58
CA ARG A 442 24.09 11.44 -14.38
C ARG A 442 25.21 10.51 -13.90
N ASN A 443 25.48 10.51 -12.60
CA ASN A 443 26.66 9.83 -12.04
C ASN A 443 26.45 8.32 -11.81
N PHE A 444 25.20 7.87 -11.58
CA PHE A 444 24.88 6.49 -11.21
C PHE A 444 24.07 5.75 -12.28
N THR A 445 24.15 6.17 -13.54
CA THR A 445 23.60 5.43 -14.69
C THR A 445 24.74 4.83 -15.51
N VAL A 446 24.65 3.52 -15.78
CA VAL A 446 25.61 2.78 -16.61
C VAL A 446 24.86 2.14 -17.77
N GLU A 447 25.41 2.31 -18.97
CA GLU A 447 24.89 1.70 -20.19
C GLU A 447 25.40 0.26 -20.33
N VAL A 448 24.48 -0.70 -20.31
CA VAL A 448 24.77 -2.13 -20.41
C VAL A 448 24.37 -2.63 -21.79
N ILE A 449 25.31 -3.26 -22.48
CA ILE A 449 25.11 -3.79 -23.83
C ILE A 449 23.95 -4.80 -23.83
N GLY A 450 22.95 -4.58 -24.68
CA GLY A 450 21.79 -5.46 -24.82
C GLY A 450 20.68 -5.24 -23.79
N VAL A 451 20.86 -4.35 -22.80
CA VAL A 451 19.84 -4.00 -21.80
C VAL A 451 19.48 -2.52 -21.84
N GLY A 452 20.44 -1.63 -22.11
CA GLY A 452 20.28 -0.18 -22.06
C GLY A 452 20.78 0.41 -20.73
N ASP A 453 20.20 1.54 -20.33
CA ASP A 453 20.63 2.28 -19.16
C ASP A 453 20.10 1.66 -17.86
N THR A 454 21.03 1.33 -16.96
CA THR A 454 20.75 0.68 -15.66
C THR A 454 21.42 1.42 -14.51
N CYS A 455 20.87 1.25 -13.30
CA CYS A 455 21.45 1.83 -12.09
C CYS A 455 22.82 1.19 -11.80
N SER A 456 23.85 2.01 -11.57
CA SER A 456 25.23 1.55 -11.33
C SER A 456 25.35 0.59 -10.14
N PHE A 457 24.60 0.82 -9.07
CA PHE A 457 24.57 -0.07 -7.90
C PHE A 457 24.04 -1.47 -8.21
N ALA A 458 23.19 -1.60 -9.23
CA ALA A 458 22.67 -2.91 -9.65
C ALA A 458 23.71 -3.78 -10.36
N GLN A 459 24.82 -3.20 -10.83
CA GLN A 459 25.93 -3.99 -11.36
C GLN A 459 26.70 -4.77 -10.27
N MET A 460 26.43 -4.48 -8.99
CA MET A 460 27.12 -5.10 -7.85
C MET A 460 28.66 -4.99 -7.94
N ASP A 461 29.16 -3.89 -8.53
CA ASP A 461 30.60 -3.63 -8.61
C ASP A 461 31.14 -3.15 -7.25
N ILE A 462 31.67 -4.10 -6.48
CA ILE A 462 32.25 -3.88 -5.15
C ILE A 462 33.45 -2.90 -5.23
N ARG A 463 34.16 -2.82 -6.37
CA ARG A 463 35.32 -1.92 -6.47
C ARG A 463 34.90 -0.45 -6.52
N GLN A 464 33.77 -0.16 -7.14
CA GLN A 464 33.25 1.20 -7.29
C GLN A 464 32.33 1.61 -6.14
N HIS A 465 31.53 0.68 -5.63
CA HIS A 465 30.44 0.98 -4.68
C HIS A 465 30.55 0.22 -3.35
N GLY A 466 31.60 -0.57 -3.15
CA GLY A 466 31.84 -1.31 -1.91
C GLY A 466 31.99 -0.37 -0.73
N HIS A 467 31.40 -0.74 0.40
CA HIS A 467 31.63 -0.06 1.66
C HIS A 467 32.96 -0.56 2.25
N PRO A 468 33.93 0.32 2.58
CA PRO A 468 35.27 -0.08 3.01
C PRO A 468 35.36 -0.55 4.47
N ALA A 469 34.23 -0.71 5.18
CA ALA A 469 34.18 -0.99 6.62
C ALA A 469 34.00 -2.49 6.91
#